data_AF-A0A494RCX4-F1
#
_entry.id   AF-A0A494RCX4-F1
#
_cell.length_a   1.000
_cell.length_b   1.000
_cell.length_c   1.000
_cell.angle_alpha   90.00
_cell.angle_beta   90.00
_cell.angle_gamma   90.00
#
_symmetry.space_group_name_H-M   'P 1'
#
loop_
_entity.id
_entity.type
_entity.pdbx_description
1 polymer ?
#
loop_
_entity_poly.entity_id
_entity_poly.type
_entity_poly.pdbx_seq_one_letter_code
_entity_poly.pdbx_strand_id
1 'polypeptide(L)'
;MQRHLRRNLSVEATLTIALCIGLFGAVVLWPSKPVMERPFTAAEQVRHTLAKPNCSAARLMRLAPARRGEPGYHPEHDRDGDGWACEPTPRRRG
;
A
#
# COMPACT_ATOMS: atom_id res chain seq x y z
N MET A 1 9.07 -11.90 -59.81
CA MET A 1 8.36 -10.87 -59.00
C MET A 1 8.06 -11.26 -57.54
N GLN A 2 8.21 -12.53 -57.09
CA GLN A 2 7.85 -12.94 -55.72
C GLN A 2 8.95 -12.81 -54.64
N ARG A 3 10.23 -12.64 -55.02
CA ARG A 3 11.35 -12.50 -54.07
C ARG A 3 11.38 -11.15 -53.35
N HIS A 4 10.86 -10.09 -53.97
CA HIS A 4 10.77 -8.76 -53.36
C HIS A 4 9.71 -8.69 -52.28
N LEU A 5 8.53 -9.31 -52.48
CA LEU A 5 7.50 -9.39 -51.42
C LEU A 5 7.99 -10.15 -50.18
N ARG A 6 8.74 -11.25 -50.37
CA ARG A 6 9.31 -12.02 -49.25
C ARG A 6 10.39 -11.26 -48.47
N ARG A 7 11.25 -10.47 -49.14
CA ARG A 7 12.24 -9.61 -48.48
C ARG A 7 11.58 -8.50 -47.66
N ASN A 8 10.52 -7.89 -48.18
CA ASN A 8 9.81 -6.84 -47.46
C ASN A 8 9.08 -7.41 -46.22
N LEU A 9 8.43 -8.57 -46.33
CA LEU A 9 7.76 -9.22 -45.20
C LEU A 9 8.71 -9.63 -44.07
N SER A 10 9.92 -10.11 -44.39
CA SER A 10 10.95 -10.42 -43.38
C SER A 10 11.51 -9.18 -42.68
N VAL A 11 11.61 -8.05 -43.38
CA VAL A 11 12.13 -6.79 -42.82
C VAL A 11 11.10 -6.14 -41.90
N GLU A 12 9.83 -6.09 -42.32
CA GLU A 12 8.71 -5.61 -41.49
C GLU A 12 8.54 -6.44 -40.20
N ALA A 13 8.64 -7.77 -40.31
CA ALA A 13 8.57 -8.66 -39.15
C ALA A 13 9.74 -8.44 -38.18
N THR A 14 10.94 -8.16 -38.68
CA THR A 14 12.12 -7.91 -37.83
C THR A 14 12.00 -6.55 -37.11
N LEU A 15 11.52 -5.51 -37.81
CA LEU A 15 11.29 -4.18 -37.25
C LEU A 15 10.23 -4.19 -36.16
N THR A 16 9.11 -4.89 -36.39
CA THR A 16 8.03 -5.03 -35.40
C THR A 16 8.49 -5.78 -34.16
N ILE A 17 9.21 -6.90 -34.32
CA ILE A 17 9.77 -7.64 -33.18
C ILE A 17 10.76 -6.79 -32.38
N ALA A 18 11.68 -6.07 -33.04
CA ALA A 18 12.64 -5.20 -32.36
C ALA A 18 11.95 -4.05 -31.60
N LEU A 19 10.90 -3.46 -32.18
CA LEU A 19 10.08 -2.44 -31.52
C LEU A 19 9.38 -3.01 -30.29
N CYS A 20 8.77 -4.19 -30.40
CA CYS A 20 8.10 -4.87 -29.28
C CYS A 20 9.09 -5.21 -28.15
N ILE A 21 10.29 -5.72 -28.48
CA ILE A 21 11.33 -6.02 -27.49
C ILE A 21 11.81 -4.75 -26.81
N GLY A 22 12.02 -3.66 -27.56
CA GLY A 22 12.40 -2.36 -27.02
C GLY A 22 11.34 -1.76 -26.09
N LEU A 23 10.06 -1.82 -26.49
CA LEU A 23 8.94 -1.36 -25.67
C LEU A 23 8.76 -2.20 -24.40
N PHE A 24 8.86 -3.52 -24.51
CA PHE A 24 8.80 -4.42 -23.36
C PHE A 24 9.97 -4.20 -22.41
N GLY A 25 11.19 -4.08 -22.94
CA GLY A 25 12.38 -3.75 -22.17
C GLY A 25 12.26 -2.41 -21.45
N ALA A 26 11.70 -1.38 -22.10
CA ALA A 26 11.44 -0.09 -21.47
C ALA A 26 10.44 -0.17 -20.32
N VAL A 27 9.40 -1.01 -20.41
CA VAL A 27 8.44 -1.24 -19.33
C VAL A 27 9.07 -2.01 -18.17
N VAL A 28 9.84 -3.06 -18.46
CA VAL A 28 10.48 -3.92 -17.45
C VAL A 28 11.62 -3.22 -16.72
N LEU A 29 12.40 -2.41 -17.43
CA LEU A 29 13.54 -1.66 -16.87
C LEU A 29 13.13 -0.26 -16.37
N TRP A 30 11.87 0.13 -16.54
CA TRP A 30 11.36 1.33 -15.88
C TRP A 30 11.51 1.13 -14.38
N PRO A 31 12.21 2.02 -13.64
CA PRO A 31 12.26 1.95 -12.20
C PRO A 31 10.82 2.10 -11.71
N SER A 32 10.20 0.97 -11.35
CA SER A 32 8.92 0.97 -10.67
C SER A 32 9.16 1.77 -9.40
N LYS A 33 8.63 3.00 -9.36
CA LYS A 33 8.55 3.75 -8.10
C LYS A 33 7.96 2.76 -7.10
N PRO A 34 8.59 2.51 -5.93
CA PRO A 34 8.02 1.59 -4.97
C PRO A 34 6.60 2.05 -4.73
N VAL A 35 5.65 1.25 -5.20
CA VAL A 35 4.24 1.56 -5.12
C VAL A 35 3.93 1.51 -3.63
N MET A 36 3.67 2.69 -3.08
CA MET A 36 3.10 2.86 -1.76
C MET A 36 4.06 2.47 -0.63
N GLU A 37 4.73 3.47 -0.06
CA GLU A 37 5.05 3.43 1.36
C GLU A 37 3.74 3.25 2.11
N ARG A 38 3.42 2.01 2.46
CA ARG A 38 2.33 1.75 3.39
C ARG A 38 2.67 2.51 4.67
N PRO A 39 1.74 3.30 5.22
CA PRO A 39 2.03 4.10 6.41
C PRO A 39 2.42 3.22 7.61
N PHE A 40 2.10 1.92 7.56
CA PHE A 40 2.38 0.93 8.60
C PHE A 40 2.83 -0.40 7.98
N THR A 41 3.61 -1.16 8.74
CA THR A 41 4.02 -2.52 8.41
C THR A 41 2.82 -3.49 8.37
N ALA A 42 2.96 -4.62 7.66
CA ALA A 42 1.92 -5.66 7.66
C ALA A 42 1.60 -6.17 9.08
N ALA A 43 2.62 -6.27 9.95
CA ALA A 43 2.45 -6.67 11.33
C ALA A 43 1.64 -5.65 12.15
N GLU A 44 1.88 -4.36 11.96
CA GLU A 44 1.07 -3.29 12.60
C GLU A 44 -0.37 -3.32 12.12
N GLN A 45 -0.59 -3.61 10.84
CA GLN A 45 -1.94 -3.68 10.28
C GLN A 45 -2.75 -4.82 10.90
N VAL A 46 -2.12 -5.99 11.09
CA VAL A 46 -2.74 -7.12 11.82
C VAL A 46 -3.02 -6.74 13.27
N ARG A 47 -2.07 -6.13 13.98
CA ARG A 47 -2.29 -5.69 15.37
C ARG A 47 -3.40 -4.65 15.49
N HIS A 48 -3.51 -3.72 14.54
CA HIS A 48 -4.57 -2.72 14.49
C HIS A 48 -5.94 -3.38 14.36
N THR A 49 -6.08 -4.40 13.50
CA THR A 49 -7.32 -5.19 13.39
C THR A 49 -7.65 -5.90 14.70
N LEU A 50 -6.66 -6.53 15.34
CA LEU A 50 -6.84 -7.22 16.62
C LEU A 50 -7.15 -6.27 17.79
N ALA A 51 -6.79 -4.99 17.69
CA ALA A 51 -7.07 -3.98 18.70
C ALA A 51 -8.54 -3.52 18.70
N LYS A 52 -9.32 -3.78 17.64
CA LYS A 52 -10.69 -3.27 17.45
C LYS A 52 -11.73 -3.65 18.54
N PRO A 53 -11.70 -4.84 19.17
CA PRO A 53 -12.79 -5.25 20.05
C PRO A 53 -12.98 -4.40 21.32
N ASN A 54 -11.88 -3.94 21.94
CA ASN A 54 -11.91 -3.11 23.15
C ASN A 54 -10.51 -2.57 23.49
N CYS A 55 -10.46 -1.65 24.44
CA CYS A 55 -9.20 -1.08 24.93
C CYS A 55 -8.27 -2.09 25.62
N SER A 56 -8.78 -3.21 26.16
CA SER A 56 -7.92 -4.27 26.70
C SER A 56 -7.16 -4.99 25.58
N ALA A 57 -7.82 -5.27 24.46
CA ALA A 57 -7.20 -5.82 23.26
C ALA A 57 -6.17 -4.86 22.65
N ALA A 58 -6.50 -3.56 22.57
CA ALA A 58 -5.56 -2.55 22.10
C ALA A 58 -4.29 -2.46 22.97
N ARG A 59 -4.43 -2.55 24.30
CA ARG A 59 -3.29 -2.60 25.24
C ARG A 59 -2.49 -3.90 25.09
N LEU A 60 -3.16 -5.05 24.91
CA LEU A 60 -2.51 -6.34 24.69
C LEU A 60 -1.64 -6.32 23.42
N MET A 61 -2.11 -5.65 22.37
CA MET A 61 -1.37 -5.47 21.11
C MET A 61 -0.29 -4.38 21.18
N ARG A 62 -0.12 -3.73 22.34
CA ARG A 62 0.79 -2.58 22.55
C ARG A 62 0.53 -1.42 21.60
N LEU A 63 -0.75 -1.17 21.32
CA LEU A 63 -1.21 -0.10 20.45
C LEU A 63 -2.05 0.96 21.18
N ALA A 64 -2.23 0.86 22.50
CA ALA A 64 -2.95 1.86 23.29
C ALA A 64 -2.04 2.53 24.33
N PRO A 65 -2.20 3.83 24.58
CA PRO A 65 -3.11 4.76 23.90
C PRO A 65 -2.67 5.06 22.44
N ALA A 66 -3.62 5.41 21.57
CA ALA A 66 -3.34 5.74 20.17
C ALA A 66 -4.00 7.06 19.76
N ARG A 67 -3.31 7.83 18.92
CA ARG A 67 -3.87 9.05 18.32
C ARG A 67 -4.52 8.76 16.97
N ARG A 68 -5.48 9.59 16.57
CA ARG A 68 -6.12 9.53 15.24
C ARG A 68 -5.07 9.42 14.12
N GLY A 69 -5.16 8.36 13.32
CA GLY A 69 -4.23 8.05 12.23
C GLY A 69 -3.12 7.04 12.59
N GLU A 70 -2.98 6.68 13.86
CA GLU A 70 -1.99 5.69 14.31
C GLU A 70 -2.61 4.28 14.41
N PRO A 71 -1.81 3.21 14.24
CA PRO A 71 -2.25 1.85 14.50
C PRO A 71 -2.78 1.72 15.94
N GLY A 72 -4.01 1.23 16.06
CA GLY A 72 -4.69 1.03 17.35
C GLY A 72 -5.77 2.05 17.65
N TYR A 73 -5.78 3.18 16.93
CA TYR A 73 -6.89 4.13 17.01
C TYR A 73 -8.13 3.54 16.34
N HIS A 74 -9.21 3.43 17.10
CA HIS A 74 -10.54 3.11 16.62
C HIS A 74 -11.48 4.18 17.16
N PRO A 75 -12.30 4.86 16.32
CA PRO A 75 -13.20 5.91 16.79
C PRO A 75 -14.14 5.47 17.92
N GLU A 76 -14.51 4.19 17.96
CA GLU A 76 -15.35 3.61 19.00
C GLU A 76 -14.67 3.61 20.39
N HIS A 77 -13.34 3.72 20.43
CA HIS A 77 -12.53 3.77 21.65
C HIS A 77 -12.20 5.19 22.12
N ASP A 78 -12.49 6.20 21.30
CA ASP A 78 -12.34 7.63 21.59
C ASP A 78 -13.69 8.17 22.10
N ARG A 79 -13.99 7.87 23.38
CA ARG A 79 -15.30 8.16 23.97
C ARG A 79 -15.57 9.65 24.11
N ASP A 80 -14.53 10.47 24.25
CA ASP A 80 -14.65 11.90 24.41
C ASP A 80 -14.39 12.70 23.13
N GLY A 81 -13.91 12.06 22.08
CA GLY A 81 -13.79 12.61 20.74
C GLY A 81 -12.60 13.55 20.58
N ASP A 82 -11.62 13.50 21.48
CA ASP A 82 -10.48 14.40 21.50
C ASP A 82 -9.34 13.96 20.56
N GLY A 83 -9.51 12.80 19.92
CA GLY A 83 -8.55 12.20 19.01
C GLY A 83 -7.57 11.23 19.68
N TRP A 84 -7.73 10.93 20.96
CA TRP A 84 -6.97 9.91 21.68
C TRP A 84 -7.86 8.74 22.12
N ALA A 85 -7.56 7.54 21.63
CA ALA A 85 -8.25 6.33 22.01
C ALA A 85 -7.57 5.64 23.21
N CYS A 86 -8.38 5.04 24.08
CA CYS A 86 -7.94 4.17 25.18
C CYS A 86 -6.97 4.81 26.20
N GLU A 87 -7.13 6.10 26.45
CA GLU A 87 -6.35 6.82 27.46
C GLU A 87 -6.42 6.14 28.84
N PRO A 88 -5.34 6.19 29.64
CA PRO A 88 -5.32 5.63 30.99
C PRO A 88 -6.19 6.44 31.97
N THR A 89 -6.40 7.73 31.71
CA THR A 89 -7.21 8.63 32.53
C THR A 89 -8.09 9.49 31.63
N PRO A 90 -9.41 9.61 31.90
CA PRO A 90 -10.27 10.49 31.13
C PRO A 90 -9.81 11.94 31.26
N ARG A 91 -9.66 12.66 30.14
CA ARG A 91 -9.46 14.10 30.19
C ARG A 91 -10.76 14.75 30.64
N ARG A 92 -10.72 15.54 31.72
CA ARG A 92 -11.86 16.37 32.11
C ARG A 92 -12.06 17.42 31.02
N ARG A 93 -13.12 17.28 30.23
CA ARG A 93 -13.64 18.36 29.39
C ARG A 93 -14.04 19.51 30.32
N GLY A 94 -13.35 20.65 30.17
CA GLY A 94 -13.73 21.92 30.80
C GLY A 94 -14.96 22.51 30.14
#